data_AF-A0A2P5CQB6-F1
#
_entry.id   AF-A0A2P5CQB6-F1
#
_cell.length_a   1.000
_cell.length_b   1.000
_cell.length_c   1.000
_cell.angle_alpha   90.00
_cell.angle_beta   90.00
_cell.angle_gamma   90.00
#
_symmetry.space_group_name_H-M   'P 1'
#
loop_
_entity.id
_entity.type
_entity.pdbx_description
1 polymer ?
#
loop_
_entity_poly.entity_id
_entity_poly.type
_entity_poly.pdbx_seq_one_letter_code
_entity_poly.pdbx_strand_id
1 'polypeptide(L)'
;MKDKTVILTTLNNAWAEPNSIFDIFIESFKVGNNTKGLLKHLVVICLDDRAYSRCLASYPHCYYLRTNEANFTKEAFYMSSNYLDMMWRRTEFLGTILQMGYNFIFTVRN
;
A
#
# COMPACT_ATOMS: atom_id res chain seq x y z
N MET A 1 16.62 2.14 -7.84
CA MET A 1 16.71 0.79 -8.40
C MET A 1 16.92 0.94 -9.90
N LYS A 2 17.90 0.24 -10.48
CA LYS A 2 18.20 0.33 -11.92
C LYS A 2 17.07 -0.22 -12.79
N ASP A 3 16.23 -1.10 -12.25
CA ASP A 3 15.31 -1.95 -13.03
C ASP A 3 13.84 -1.51 -12.98
N LYS A 4 13.57 -0.21 -12.80
CA LYS A 4 12.19 0.34 -12.69
C LYS A 4 11.31 -0.44 -11.71
N THR A 5 11.86 -0.83 -10.56
CA THR A 5 11.10 -1.57 -9.53
C THR A 5 10.47 -0.61 -8.52
N VAL A 6 9.21 -0.85 -8.18
CA VAL A 6 8.51 -0.22 -7.05
C VAL A 6 8.28 -1.22 -5.92
N ILE A 7 8.31 -0.72 -4.68
CA ILE A 7 7.98 -1.48 -3.48
C ILE A 7 6.53 -1.15 -3.14
N LEU A 8 5.69 -2.16 -3.00
CA LEU A 8 4.27 -1.98 -2.71
C LEU A 8 3.99 -2.42 -1.28
N THR A 9 3.21 -1.60 -0.57
CA THR A 9 2.62 -1.96 0.72
C THR A 9 1.15 -1.57 0.74
N THR A 10 0.35 -2.19 1.61
CA THR A 10 -1.06 -1.84 1.79
C THR A 10 -1.31 -1.22 3.16
N LEU A 11 -2.16 -0.21 3.19
CA LEU A 11 -2.59 0.46 4.41
C LEU A 11 -4.12 0.52 4.48
N ASN A 12 -4.67 0.13 5.62
CA ASN A 12 -6.08 0.33 5.96
C ASN A 12 -6.19 1.08 7.30
N ASN A 13 -7.42 1.47 7.65
CA ASN A 13 -7.75 2.22 8.85
C ASN A 13 -7.15 1.60 10.12
N ALA A 14 -7.22 0.26 10.27
CA ALA A 14 -6.72 -0.43 11.46
C ALA A 14 -5.22 -0.22 11.74
N TRP A 15 -4.45 0.14 10.71
CA TRP A 15 -3.00 0.37 10.80
C TRP A 15 -2.59 1.81 10.48
N ALA A 16 -3.57 2.72 10.38
CA ALA A 16 -3.36 4.12 10.03
C ALA A 16 -3.44 5.07 11.25
N GLU A 17 -3.59 4.55 12.46
CA GLU A 17 -3.56 5.38 13.67
C GLU A 17 -2.18 6.03 13.87
N PRO A 18 -2.09 7.22 14.49
CA PRO A 18 -0.82 7.83 14.83
C PRO A 18 0.01 6.93 15.76
N ASN A 19 1.33 6.91 15.56
CA ASN A 19 2.29 6.06 16.28
C ASN A 19 2.00 4.55 16.13
N SER A 20 1.34 4.16 15.04
CA SER A 20 1.07 2.75 14.73
C SER A 20 2.17 2.12 13.87
N ILE A 21 1.95 0.86 13.46
CA ILE A 21 2.89 0.09 12.63
C ILE A 21 3.27 0.84 11.35
N PHE A 22 2.39 1.66 10.77
CA PHE A 22 2.73 2.39 9.55
C PHE A 22 3.86 3.42 9.78
N ASP A 23 3.85 4.12 10.91
CA ASP A 23 4.89 5.10 11.23
C ASP A 23 6.22 4.40 11.49
N ILE A 24 6.20 3.26 12.19
CA ILE A 24 7.38 2.41 12.40
C ILE A 24 7.91 1.89 11.06
N PHE A 25 7.02 1.46 10.16
CA PHE A 25 7.39 1.00 8.83
C PHE A 25 8.13 2.08 8.05
N ILE A 26 7.59 3.30 7.97
CA ILE A 26 8.26 4.42 7.29
C ILE A 26 9.58 4.78 7.97
N GLU A 27 9.61 4.81 9.30
CA GLU A 27 10.83 5.14 10.06
C GLU A 27 11.92 4.09 9.88
N SER A 28 11.58 2.80 9.75
CA SER A 28 12.53 1.71 9.53
C SER A 28 13.34 1.90 8.24
N PHE A 29 12.77 2.52 7.21
CA PHE A 29 13.54 2.90 6.01
C PHE A 29 14.47 4.07 6.26
N LYS A 30 14.13 5.02 7.15
CA LYS A 30 14.99 6.18 7.42
C LYS A 30 16.20 5.81 8.24
N VAL A 31 16.02 4.96 9.26
CA VAL A 31 17.08 4.57 10.21
C VAL A 31 17.82 3.29 9.80
N GLY A 32 17.26 2.51 8.87
CA GLY A 32 17.88 1.27 8.43
C GLY A 32 19.15 1.49 7.60
N ASN A 33 20.03 0.48 7.61
CA ASN A 33 21.30 0.54 6.89
C ASN A 33 21.08 0.54 5.37
N ASN A 34 21.42 1.65 4.71
CA ASN A 34 21.24 1.85 3.27
C ASN A 34 19.79 1.69 2.74
N THR A 35 18.77 1.84 3.59
CA THR A 35 17.36 1.70 3.19
C THR A 35 16.67 3.03 2.87
N LYS A 36 17.22 4.17 3.30
CA LYS A 36 16.59 5.50 3.11
C LYS A 36 16.30 5.81 1.64
N GLY A 37 17.19 5.40 0.74
CA GLY A 37 17.01 5.59 -0.69
C GLY A 37 15.88 4.77 -1.31
N LEU A 38 15.38 3.74 -0.61
CA LEU A 38 14.24 2.93 -1.06
C LEU A 38 12.90 3.64 -0.85
N LEU A 39 12.83 4.66 0.02
CA LEU A 39 11.62 5.47 0.20
C LEU A 39 11.18 6.19 -1.08
N LYS A 40 12.06 6.42 -2.06
CA LYS A 40 11.63 6.99 -3.36
C LYS A 40 10.99 5.97 -4.29
N HIS A 41 11.03 4.68 -3.93
CA HIS A 41 10.49 3.56 -4.69
C HIS A 41 9.26 2.93 -4.04
N LEU A 42 8.90 3.35 -2.83
CA LEU A 42 7.76 2.85 -2.10
C LEU A 42 6.46 3.49 -2.63
N VAL A 43 5.42 2.67 -2.78
CA VAL A 43 4.05 3.11 -3.07
C VAL A 43 3.13 2.45 -2.05
N VAL A 44 2.37 3.28 -1.35
CA VAL A 44 1.43 2.83 -0.32
C VAL A 44 0.03 2.77 -0.91
N ILE A 45 -0.51 1.56 -1.06
CA ILE A 45 -1.85 1.29 -1.56
C ILE A 45 -2.82 1.42 -0.37
N CYS A 46 -3.61 2.49 -0.35
CA CYS A 46 -4.56 2.80 0.70
C CYS A 46 -5.93 2.20 0.36
N LEU A 47 -6.54 1.50 1.32
CA LEU A 47 -7.81 0.78 1.13
C LEU A 47 -9.04 1.58 1.57
N ASP A 48 -8.85 2.70 2.25
CA ASP A 48 -9.92 3.59 2.73
C ASP A 48 -9.43 5.04 2.87
N ASP A 49 -10.39 5.96 2.99
CA ASP A 49 -10.14 7.41 3.04
C ASP A 49 -9.26 7.83 4.23
N ARG A 50 -9.41 7.15 5.38
CA ARG A 50 -8.64 7.49 6.58
C ARG A 50 -7.19 7.04 6.41
N ALA A 51 -6.97 5.84 5.89
CA ALA A 51 -5.64 5.36 5.51
C ALA A 51 -4.99 6.26 4.46
N TYR A 52 -5.73 6.70 3.44
CA TYR A 52 -5.20 7.59 2.40
C TYR A 52 -4.81 8.96 2.95
N SER A 53 -5.68 9.57 3.75
CA SER A 53 -5.41 10.86 4.40
C SER A 53 -4.21 10.78 5.34
N ARG A 54 -4.12 9.70 6.14
CA ARG A 54 -2.96 9.45 7.01
C ARG A 54 -1.69 9.28 6.21
N CYS A 55 -1.74 8.47 5.14
CA CYS A 55 -0.58 8.21 4.31
C CYS A 55 -0.01 9.52 3.77
N LEU A 56 -0.84 10.37 3.16
CA LEU A 56 -0.41 11.65 2.61
C LEU A 56 0.20 12.60 3.65
N ALA A 57 -0.28 12.53 4.90
CA ALA A 57 0.29 13.32 6.01
C ALA A 57 1.69 12.84 6.43
N SER A 58 1.98 11.54 6.29
CA SER A 58 3.25 10.93 6.71
C SER A 58 4.25 10.72 5.57
N TYR A 59 3.79 10.60 4.32
CA TYR A 59 4.58 10.11 3.19
C TYR A 59 3.95 10.49 1.82
N PRO A 60 4.72 10.83 0.76
CA PRO A 60 4.14 11.39 -0.47
C PRO A 60 3.57 10.38 -1.48
N HIS A 61 4.07 9.15 -1.56
CA HIS A 61 3.68 8.21 -2.62
C HIS A 61 2.53 7.28 -2.18
N CYS A 62 1.34 7.86 -2.07
CA CYS A 62 0.11 7.17 -1.67
C CYS A 62 -0.84 7.01 -2.85
N TYR A 63 -1.39 5.81 -3.03
CA TYR A 63 -2.39 5.52 -4.05
C TYR A 63 -3.69 5.05 -3.38
N TYR A 64 -4.80 5.74 -3.62
CA TYR A 64 -6.08 5.30 -3.11
C TYR A 64 -6.71 4.26 -4.03
N LEU A 65 -6.82 3.02 -3.56
CA LEU A 65 -7.46 1.93 -4.29
C LEU A 65 -8.99 2.06 -4.15
N ARG A 66 -9.57 2.96 -4.92
CA ARG A 66 -11.01 3.25 -4.89
C ARG A 66 -11.83 2.08 -5.46
N THR A 67 -12.88 1.72 -4.75
CA THR A 67 -13.90 0.79 -5.23
C THR A 67 -15.22 1.52 -5.35
N ASN A 68 -15.87 1.37 -6.50
CA ASN A 68 -17.10 2.11 -6.81
C ASN A 68 -18.27 1.68 -5.90
N GLU A 69 -18.21 0.51 -5.25
CA GLU A 69 -19.33 -0.04 -4.44
C GLU A 69 -18.89 -0.80 -3.17
N ALA A 70 -17.66 -1.29 -3.09
CA ALA A 70 -17.21 -2.14 -1.98
C ALA A 70 -16.55 -1.33 -0.87
N ASN A 71 -17.14 -1.30 0.32
CA ASN A 71 -16.56 -0.64 1.49
C ASN A 71 -15.55 -1.58 2.20
N PHE A 72 -14.25 -1.39 1.97
CA PHE A 72 -13.17 -2.19 2.58
C PHE A 72 -12.65 -1.65 3.91
N THR A 73 -13.36 -0.71 4.53
CA THR A 73 -13.01 -0.25 5.89
C THR A 73 -13.16 -1.35 6.94
N LYS A 74 -13.92 -2.40 6.65
CA LYS A 74 -14.11 -3.57 7.52
C LYS A 74 -13.30 -4.76 7.04
N GLU A 75 -12.98 -5.64 7.98
CA GLU A 75 -12.37 -6.93 7.68
C GLU A 75 -13.18 -7.69 6.63
N ALA A 76 -12.51 -8.06 5.54
CA ALA A 76 -13.10 -8.91 4.52
C ALA A 76 -12.78 -10.37 4.86
N PHE A 77 -13.79 -11.12 5.30
CA PHE A 77 -13.63 -12.54 5.56
C PHE A 77 -13.15 -13.26 4.31
N TYR A 78 -12.19 -14.18 4.48
CA TYR A 78 -11.60 -14.93 3.38
C TYR A 78 -12.68 -15.55 2.48
N MET A 79 -12.54 -15.36 1.16
CA MET A 79 -13.47 -15.83 0.12
C MET A 79 -14.87 -15.19 0.12
N SER A 80 -15.14 -14.18 0.95
CA SER A 80 -16.37 -13.37 0.81
C SER A 80 -16.36 -12.57 -0.50
N SER A 81 -17.53 -12.13 -0.98
CA SER A 81 -17.64 -11.28 -2.18
C SER A 81 -16.72 -10.06 -2.07
N ASN A 82 -16.76 -9.35 -0.93
CA ASN A 82 -15.91 -8.19 -0.69
C ASN A 82 -14.41 -8.55 -0.75
N TYR A 83 -14.02 -9.73 -0.23
CA TYR A 83 -12.63 -10.18 -0.33
C TYR A 83 -12.22 -10.38 -1.79
N LEU A 84 -13.06 -11.04 -2.59
CA LEU A 84 -12.78 -11.29 -4.01
C LEU A 84 -12.71 -9.98 -4.81
N ASP A 85 -13.63 -9.04 -4.58
CA ASP A 85 -13.63 -7.73 -5.23
C ASP A 85 -12.35 -6.95 -4.91
N MET A 86 -11.90 -6.97 -3.65
CA MET A 86 -10.65 -6.36 -3.22
C MET A 86 -9.45 -6.98 -3.95
N MET A 87 -9.41 -8.32 -4.04
CA MET A 87 -8.32 -9.04 -4.69
C MET A 87 -8.30 -8.80 -6.21
N TRP A 88 -9.46 -8.70 -6.86
CA TRP A 88 -9.55 -8.33 -8.27
C TRP A 88 -9.02 -6.91 -8.52
N ARG A 89 -9.44 -5.93 -7.72
CA ARG A 89 -8.91 -4.55 -7.87
C ARG A 89 -7.43 -4.45 -7.57
N ARG A 90 -6.93 -5.19 -6.58
CA ARG A 90 -5.49 -5.32 -6.36
C ARG A 90 -4.81 -5.88 -7.61
N THR A 91 -5.36 -6.93 -8.21
CA THR A 91 -4.78 -7.57 -9.40
C THR A 91 -4.75 -6.64 -10.61
N GLU A 92 -5.82 -5.90 -10.86
CA GLU A 92 -5.88 -4.89 -11.92
C GLU A 92 -4.87 -3.75 -11.72
N PHE A 93 -4.74 -3.27 -10.47
CA PHE A 93 -3.73 -2.27 -10.13
C PHE A 93 -2.30 -2.78 -10.39
N LEU A 94 -2.00 -4.02 -9.98
CA LEU A 94 -0.71 -4.66 -10.27
C LEU A 94 -0.49 -4.81 -11.78
N GLY A 95 -1.53 -5.16 -12.55
CA GLY A 95 -1.49 -5.20 -14.00
C GLY A 95 -1.13 -3.85 -14.62
N THR A 96 -1.68 -2.76 -14.09
CA THR A 96 -1.38 -1.39 -14.53
C THR A 96 0.11 -1.05 -14.34
N ILE A 97 0.70 -1.44 -13.20
CA ILE A 97 2.13 -1.24 -12.93
C ILE A 97 3.00 -1.95 -13.99
N LEU A 98 2.65 -3.19 -14.32
CA LEU A 98 3.37 -3.96 -15.35
C LEU A 98 3.21 -3.33 -16.74
N GLN A 99 2.01 -2.87 -17.09
CA GLN A 99 1.74 -2.18 -18.36
C GLN A 99 2.54 -0.88 -18.50
N MET A 100 2.80 -0.18 -17.38
CA MET A 100 3.67 0.99 -17.34
C MET A 100 5.17 0.64 -17.47
N GLY A 101 5.53 -0.64 -17.54
CA GLY A 101 6.91 -1.12 -17.67
C GLY A 101 7.70 -1.09 -16.36
N TYR A 102 7.01 -1.13 -15.21
CA TYR A 102 7.62 -1.25 -13.89
C TYR A 102 7.56 -2.69 -13.39
N ASN A 103 8.58 -3.08 -12.63
CA ASN A 103 8.55 -4.28 -11.80
C ASN A 103 8.01 -3.93 -10.41
N PHE A 104 7.52 -4.90 -9.65
CA PHE A 104 7.13 -4.65 -8.27
C PHE A 104 7.51 -5.78 -7.31
N ILE A 105 7.74 -5.42 -6.06
CA ILE A 105 7.83 -6.34 -4.91
C ILE A 105 6.82 -5.92 -3.85
N PHE A 106 6.29 -6.88 -3.10
CA PHE A 106 5.26 -6.62 -2.10
C PHE A 106 5.82 -6.83 -0.68
N THR A 107 5.61 -5.88 0.22
CA THR A 107 5.92 -6.09 1.64
C THR A 107 4.76 -6.85 2.27
N VAL A 108 5.03 -8.04 2.78
CA VAL A 108 4.08 -8.82 3.57
C VAL A 108 4.32 -8.59 5.05
N ARG A 109 3.25 -8.53 5.84
CA ARG A 109 3.37 -8.83 7.28
C ARG A 109 3.46 -10.34 7.42
N ASN A 110 4.46 -10.82 8.14
CA ASN A 110 4.41 -12.11 8.81
C ASN A 110 3.86 -11.89 10.23
#